data_AF-A0A7W0ZC10-F1
#
_entry.id   AF-A0A7W0ZC10-F1
#
_cell.length_a   1.000
_cell.length_b   1.000
_cell.length_c   1.000
_cell.angle_alpha   90.00
_cell.angle_beta   90.00
_cell.angle_gamma   90.00
#
_symmetry.space_group_name_H-M   'P 1'
#
loop_
_entity.id
_entity.type
_entity.pdbx_description
1 polymer ?
#
loop_
_entity_poly.entity_id
_entity_poly.type
_entity_poly.pdbx_seq_one_letter_code
_entity_poly.pdbx_strand_id
1 'polypeptide(L)' 'DEIRLKLAEKMNDAFDRVWETSHERGTTLRTAALVTGIREVAAALDARGLYP' A
#
# COMPACT_ATOMS: atom_id res chain seq x y z
N ASP A 1 -12.42 -22.81 1.30
CA ASP A 1 -11.40 -22.31 2.26
C ASP A 1 -10.26 -21.52 1.60
N GLU A 2 -9.68 -21.99 0.50
CA GLU A 2 -8.58 -21.31 -0.22
C GLU A 2 -8.83 -19.82 -0.52
N ILE A 3 -10.02 -19.44 -1.01
CA ILE A 3 -10.34 -18.03 -1.32
C ILE A 3 -10.22 -17.15 -0.06
N ARG A 4 -10.70 -17.63 1.09
CA ARG A 4 -10.65 -16.88 2.35
C ARG A 4 -9.22 -16.76 2.87
N LEU A 5 -8.42 -17.81 2.69
CA LEU A 5 -6.99 -17.79 3.05
C LEU A 5 -6.24 -16.74 2.21
N LYS A 6 -6.38 -16.78 0.89
CA LYS A 6 -5.74 -15.80 -0.01
C LYS A 6 -6.20 -14.37 0.25
N LEU A 7 -7.47 -14.19 0.64
CA LEU A 7 -7.97 -12.88 1.04
C LEU A 7 -7.29 -12.41 2.34
N ALA A 8 -7.22 -13.26 3.35
CA ALA A 8 -6.59 -12.92 4.63
C ALA A 8 -5.11 -12.56 4.46
N GLU A 9 -4.37 -13.33 3.66
CA GLU A 9 -2.97 -13.04 3.31
C GLU A 9 -2.84 -11.65 2.69
N LYS A 10 -3.60 -11.36 1.62
CA LYS A 10 -3.56 -10.06 0.95
C LYS A 10 -3.92 -8.89 1.86
N MET A 11 -4.90 -9.10 2.75
CA MET A 11 -5.34 -8.06 3.68
C MET A 11 -4.30 -7.79 4.76
N ASN A 12 -3.65 -8.83 5.29
CA ASN A 12 -2.58 -8.69 6.27
C ASN A 12 -1.36 -7.99 5.65
N ASP A 13 -0.91 -8.43 4.47
CA ASP A 13 0.21 -7.81 3.75
C ASP A 13 -0.06 -6.33 3.43
N ALA A 14 -1.29 -5.98 3.09
CA ALA A 14 -1.67 -4.59 2.85
C ALA A 14 -1.68 -3.77 4.15
N PHE A 15 -2.17 -4.35 5.25
CA PHE A 15 -2.21 -3.68 6.54
C PHE A 15 -0.81 -3.45 7.13
N ASP A 16 0.07 -4.44 7.06
CA ASP A 16 1.44 -4.35 7.59
C ASP A 16 2.21 -3.19 6.96
N ARG A 17 2.09 -3.00 5.64
CA ARG A 17 2.73 -1.87 4.93
C ARG A 17 2.20 -0.50 5.38
N VAL A 18 0.91 -0.41 5.69
CA VAL A 18 0.30 0.81 6.24
C VAL A 18 0.77 1.05 7.67
N TRP A 19 0.86 -0.01 8.47
CA TRP A 19 1.34 0.04 9.84
C TRP A 19 2.78 0.53 9.93
N GLU A 20 3.68 -0.04 9.12
CA GLU A 20 5.08 0.39 9.00
C GLU A 20 5.17 1.87 8.60
N THR A 21 4.47 2.27 7.53
CA THR A 21 4.46 3.66 7.05
C THR A 21 3.94 4.64 8.12
N SER A 22 2.94 4.23 8.90
CA SER A 22 2.37 5.02 10.00
C SER A 22 3.42 5.26 11.10
N HIS A 23 4.17 4.22 11.49
CA HIS A 23 5.21 4.30 12.50
C HIS A 23 6.41 5.12 12.03
N GLU A 24 6.91 4.84 10.83
CA GLU A 24 8.07 5.54 10.24
C GLU A 24 7.85 7.04 10.12
N ARG A 25 6.60 7.47 9.85
CA ARG A 25 6.27 8.87 9.59
C ARG A 25 5.61 9.58 10.77
N GLY A 26 5.27 8.86 11.84
CA GLY A 26 4.48 9.41 12.95
C GLY A 26 3.11 9.93 12.51
N THR A 27 2.47 9.26 11.55
CA THR A 27 1.17 9.68 11.00
C THR A 27 0.07 8.69 11.35
N THR A 28 -1.19 9.12 11.29
CA THR A 28 -2.32 8.20 11.51
C THR A 28 -2.37 7.11 10.44
N LEU A 29 -2.90 5.92 10.78
CA LEU A 29 -3.09 4.82 9.81
C LEU A 29 -3.88 5.26 8.58
N ARG A 30 -4.86 6.15 8.74
CA ARG A 30 -5.63 6.71 7.62
C ARG A 30 -4.74 7.51 6.67
N THR A 31 -3.89 8.37 7.21
CA THR A 31 -2.94 9.17 6.41
C THR A 31 -1.89 8.27 5.77
N ALA A 32 -1.36 7.29 6.51
CA ALA A 32 -0.40 6.32 6.00
C ALA A 32 -0.98 5.53 4.82
N ALA A 33 -2.22 5.04 4.92
CA ALA A 33 -2.90 4.33 3.83
C ALA A 33 -3.02 5.19 2.56
N LEU A 34 -3.37 6.47 2.71
CA LEU A 34 -3.44 7.40 1.58
C LEU A 34 -2.06 7.60 0.93
N VAL A 35 -1.01 7.79 1.74
CA VAL A 35 0.36 7.97 1.25
C VAL A 35 0.86 6.71 0.53
N THR A 36 0.63 5.52 1.09
CA THR A 36 1.03 4.25 0.47
C THR A 36 0.34 4.05 -0.87
N GLY A 37 -0.98 4.27 -0.95
CA GLY A 37 -1.72 4.12 -2.22
C GLY A 37 -1.27 5.11 -3.29
N ILE A 38 -1.03 6.37 -2.95
CA ILE A 38 -0.51 7.37 -3.90
C ILE A 38 0.88 6.98 -4.40
N ARG A 39 1.76 6.50 -3.51
CA ARG A 39 3.13 6.08 -3.86
C ARG A 39 3.15 4.90 -4.83
N GLU A 40 2.29 3.91 -4.65
CA GLU A 40 2.21 2.76 -5.56
C GLU A 40 1.83 3.21 -6.98
N VAL A 41 0.81 4.05 -7.12
CA VAL A 41 0.35 4.54 -8.42
C VAL A 41 1.41 5.47 -9.06
N ALA A 42 2.02 6.35 -8.26
CA ALA A 42 3.08 7.24 -8.73
C ALA A 42 4.30 6.45 -9.20
N ALA A 43 4.72 5.41 -8.47
CA ALA A 43 5.83 4.55 -8.86
C ALA A 43 5.50 3.78 -10.15
N ALA A 44 4.27 3.30 -10.30
CA ALA A 44 3.83 2.66 -11.54
C ALA A 44 3.81 3.64 -12.73
N LEU A 45 3.41 4.89 -12.51
CA LEU A 45 3.48 5.95 -13.53
C LEU A 45 4.93 6.27 -13.92
N ASP A 46 5.81 6.43 -12.93
CA ASP A 46 7.23 6.73 -13.15
C ASP A 46 7.94 5.61 -13.90
N ALA A 47 7.68 4.34 -13.52
CA ALA A 47 8.23 3.16 -14.20
C ALA A 47 7.76 3.02 -15.65
N ARG A 48 6.53 3.44 -15.96
CA ARG A 48 6.01 3.48 -17.33
C ARG A 48 6.54 4.65 -18.14
N GLY A 49 7.02 5.70 -17.48
CA GLY A 49 7.40 6.97 -18.08
C GLY A 49 6.19 7.78 -18.54
N LEU A 50 6.45 9.05 -18.87
CA LEU A 50 5.51 9.91 -19.58
C LEU A 50 5.80 9.78 -21.07
N TYR A 51 4.89 9.16 -21.80
CA TYR A 51 5.01 8.91 -23.23
C TYR A 51 3.80 9.55 -23.98
N PRO A 52 3.90 9.76 -25.31
CA PRO A 52 3.76 8.72 -26.34
C PRO A 52 3.07 7.41 -25.95
#